data_AF-A0A0C2W768-F1
#
_entry.id   AF-A0A0C2W768-F1
#
_cell.length_a   1.000
_cell.length_b   1.000
_cell.length_c   1.000
_cell.angle_alpha   90.00
_cell.angle_beta   90.00
_cell.angle_gamma   90.00
#
_symmetry.space_group_name_H-M   'P 1'
#
loop_
_entity.id
_entity.type
_entity.pdbx_description
1 polymer ?
#
loop_
_entity_poly.entity_id
_entity_poly.type
_entity_poly.pdbx_seq_one_letter_code
_entity_poly.pdbx_strand_id
1 'polypeptide(L)'
;MLDEPEAALSPQRQLAFLRIVRDLTKNNECQFIIATHSPILLGYPGATILSFDDGTIEEMEYEMTEHYQLTKYFLQHREKLLKDLFKE
;
A
#
# COMPACT_ATOMS: atom_id res chain seq x y z
N MET A 1 -5.99 8.83 -12.75
CA MET A 1 -6.36 8.59 -11.34
C MET A 1 -6.88 7.17 -11.24
N LEU A 2 -6.57 6.47 -10.15
CA LEU A 2 -7.01 5.10 -9.88
C LEU A 2 -7.50 5.02 -8.43
N ASP A 3 -8.53 4.22 -8.20
CA ASP A 3 -9.15 4.04 -6.89
C ASP A 3 -9.20 2.54 -6.60
N GLU A 4 -8.58 2.13 -5.49
CA GLU A 4 -8.41 0.76 -5.02
C GLU A 4 -8.14 -0.29 -6.13
N PRO A 5 -7.11 -0.09 -6.98
CA PRO A 5 -6.83 -1.01 -8.09
C PRO A 5 -6.52 -2.43 -7.62
N GLU A 6 -6.08 -2.62 -6.37
CA GLU A 6 -5.86 -3.92 -5.75
C GLU A 6 -7.11 -4.78 -5.61
N ALA A 7 -8.31 -4.20 -5.58
CA ALA A 7 -9.56 -4.95 -5.41
C ALA A 7 -9.78 -5.98 -6.54
N ALA A 8 -9.25 -5.70 -7.73
CA ALA A 8 -9.29 -6.60 -8.90
C ALA A 8 -7.97 -7.35 -9.16
N LEU A 9 -6.92 -7.13 -8.36
CA LEU A 9 -5.57 -7.63 -8.61
C LEU A 9 -5.07 -8.53 -7.48
N SER A 10 -4.67 -9.76 -7.82
CA SER A 10 -3.89 -10.59 -6.91
C SER A 10 -2.54 -9.92 -6.57
N PRO A 11 -1.88 -10.28 -5.45
CA PRO A 11 -0.58 -9.70 -5.07
C PRO A 11 0.48 -9.72 -6.19
N GLN A 12 0.54 -10.82 -6.94
CA GLN A 12 1.45 -10.95 -8.09
C GLN A 12 1.10 -9.97 -9.21
N ARG A 13 -0.19 -9.74 -9.47
CA ARG A 13 -0.64 -8.76 -10.47
C ARG A 13 -0.41 -7.33 -10.01
N GLN A 14 -0.45 -7.05 -8.71
CA GLN A 14 -0.06 -5.74 -8.17
C GLN A 14 1.42 -5.44 -8.41
N LEU A 15 2.32 -6.42 -8.24
CA LEU A 15 3.74 -6.26 -8.60
C LEU A 15 3.94 -5.99 -10.10
N ALA A 16 3.20 -6.70 -10.96
CA ALA A 16 3.21 -6.44 -12.40
C ALA A 16 2.67 -5.03 -12.72
N PHE A 17 1.64 -4.58 -12.00
CA PHE A 17 1.09 -3.25 -12.14
C PHE A 17 2.09 -2.15 -11.78
N LEU A 18 2.90 -2.30 -10.72
CA LEU A 18 3.98 -1.35 -10.39
C LEU A 18 4.99 -1.17 -11.53
N ARG A 19 5.31 -2.26 -12.26
CA ARG A 19 6.16 -2.19 -13.45
C ARG A 19 5.52 -1.36 -14.56
N ILE A 20 4.22 -1.55 -14.81
CA ILE A 20 3.47 -0.75 -15.79
C ILE A 20 3.48 0.73 -15.41
N VAL A 21 3.20 1.05 -14.14
CA VAL A 21 3.27 2.43 -13.62
C VAL A 21 4.66 3.01 -13.86
N ARG A 22 5.72 2.28 -13.50
CA ARG A 22 7.11 2.72 -13.73
C ARG A 22 7.43 2.97 -15.20
N ASP A 23 6.96 2.13 -16.11
CA ASP A 23 7.23 2.31 -17.53
C ASP A 23 6.51 3.53 -18.10
N LEU A 24 5.29 3.83 -17.62
CA LEU A 24 4.50 4.99 -18.05
C LEU A 24 4.98 6.30 -17.42
N THR A 25 5.58 6.27 -16.22
CA THR A 25 6.09 7.49 -15.55
C THR A 25 7.53 7.83 -15.93
N LYS A 26 8.28 6.92 -16.57
CA LYS A 26 9.72 7.08 -16.88
C LYS A 26 10.10 8.40 -17.57
N ASN A 27 9.26 8.89 -18.48
CA ASN A 27 9.53 10.09 -19.27
C ASN A 27 8.87 11.35 -18.70
N ASN A 28 8.26 11.28 -17.51
CA ASN A 28 7.46 12.36 -16.90
C ASN A 28 6.28 12.84 -17.76
N GLU A 29 5.86 12.06 -18.75
CA GLU A 29 4.69 12.34 -19.60
C GLU A 29 3.37 11.95 -18.92
N CYS A 30 3.45 11.17 -17.84
CA CYS A 30 2.31 10.68 -17.09
C CYS A 30 2.56 10.76 -15.58
N GLN A 31 1.54 11.21 -14.85
CA GLN A 31 1.49 11.17 -13.39
C GLN A 31 0.34 10.26 -12.95
N PHE A 32 0.59 9.44 -11.92
CA PHE A 32 -0.43 8.63 -11.28
C PHE A 32 -0.80 9.21 -9.92
N ILE A 33 -2.11 9.25 -9.65
CA ILE A 33 -2.68 9.44 -8.32
C ILE A 33 -3.48 8.17 -8.06
N ILE A 34 -3.13 7.45 -7.01
CA ILE A 34 -3.67 6.13 -6.67
C ILE A 34 -4.13 6.18 -5.22
N ALA A 35 -5.43 5.98 -5.00
CA ALA A 35 -5.94 5.63 -3.68
C ALA A 35 -5.79 4.11 -3.52
N THR A 36 -5.15 3.66 -2.46
CA THR A 36 -4.88 2.24 -2.24
C THR A 36 -4.70 1.94 -0.76
N HIS A 37 -5.16 0.77 -0.36
CA HIS A 37 -4.89 0.14 0.92
C HIS A 37 -3.80 -0.94 0.84
N SER A 38 -3.29 -1.22 -0.35
CA SER A 38 -2.29 -2.27 -0.54
C SER A 38 -0.89 -1.81 -0.12
N PRO A 39 -0.23 -2.48 0.84
CA PRO A 39 1.16 -2.19 1.17
C PRO A 39 2.10 -2.46 -0.02
N ILE A 40 1.73 -3.35 -0.95
CA ILE A 40 2.52 -3.59 -2.17
C ILE A 40 2.53 -2.33 -3.03
N LEU A 41 1.36 -1.69 -3.22
CA LEU A 41 1.25 -0.51 -4.06
C LEU A 41 1.81 0.74 -3.40
N LEU A 42 1.60 0.91 -2.09
CA LEU A 42 2.22 1.96 -1.29
C LEU A 42 3.75 1.90 -1.34
N GLY A 43 4.34 0.71 -1.50
CA GLY A 43 5.79 0.52 -1.62
C GLY A 43 6.42 0.98 -2.94
N TYR A 44 5.73 1.77 -3.78
CA TYR A 44 6.31 2.28 -5.02
C TYR A 44 7.50 3.23 -4.73
N PRO A 45 8.69 3.00 -5.31
CA PRO A 45 9.88 3.82 -5.00
C PRO A 45 9.71 5.28 -5.41
N GLY A 46 9.94 6.19 -4.46
CA GLY A 46 9.89 7.64 -4.69
C GLY A 46 8.47 8.20 -4.87
N ALA A 47 7.43 7.44 -4.50
CA ALA A 47 6.09 7.99 -4.39
C ALA A 47 5.97 8.89 -3.15
N THR A 48 5.24 9.99 -3.30
CA THR A 48 4.69 10.74 -2.17
C THR A 48 3.47 10.00 -1.65
N ILE A 49 3.46 9.64 -0.37
CA ILE A 49 2.35 8.95 0.28
C ILE A 49 1.63 9.97 1.15
N LEU A 50 0.33 10.14 0.90
CA LEU A 50 -0.54 11.00 1.69
C LEU A 50 -1.53 10.13 2.46
N SER A 51 -1.53 10.24 3.78
CA SER A 51 -2.59 9.70 4.63
C SER A 51 -3.71 10.72 4.76
N PHE A 52 -4.94 10.21 4.83
CA PHE A 52 -6.17 10.97 5.07
C PHE A 52 -6.76 10.64 6.46
N ASP A 53 -5.97 10.02 7.32
CA ASP A 53 -6.39 9.58 8.65
C ASP A 53 -6.64 10.80 9.57
N ASP A 54 -7.45 10.58 10.60
CA ASP A 54 -7.78 11.58 11.62
C ASP A 54 -8.37 12.91 11.09
N GLY A 55 -8.89 12.92 9.86
CA GLY A 55 -9.49 14.09 9.22
C GLY A 55 -8.47 15.13 8.73
N THR A 56 -7.19 14.78 8.70
CA THR A 56 -6.09 15.60 8.17
C THR A 56 -5.44 14.92 6.97
N ILE A 57 -4.83 15.72 6.09
CA ILE A 57 -4.01 15.18 4.98
C ILE A 57 -2.55 15.43 5.32
N GLU A 58 -1.80 14.36 5.56
CA GLU A 58 -0.38 14.43 5.92
C GLU A 58 0.47 13.53 5.03
N GLU A 59 1.65 14.04 4.66
CA GLU A 59 2.66 13.21 4.00
C GLU A 59 3.34 12.32 5.03
N MET A 60 3.51 11.04 4.69
CA MET A 60 4.15 10.07 5.58
C MET A 60 5.08 9.13 4.84
N GLU A 61 6.03 8.55 5.57
CA GLU A 61 6.90 7.51 5.05
C GLU A 61 6.14 6.19 4.90
N TYR A 62 6.55 5.35 3.95
CA TYR A 62 5.93 4.06 3.67
C TYR A 62 5.85 3.17 4.91
N GLU A 63 6.94 3.08 5.67
CA GLU A 63 7.03 2.30 6.90
C GLU A 63 6.13 2.82 8.04
N MET A 64 5.70 4.07 7.94
CA MET A 64 4.80 4.70 8.91
C MET A 64 3.33 4.43 8.60
N THR A 65 3.00 3.99 7.39
CA THR A 65 1.61 3.69 7.00
C THR A 65 1.04 2.55 7.87
N GLU A 66 -0.22 2.70 8.29
CA GLU A 66 -0.92 1.66 9.09
C GLU A 66 -0.90 0.31 8.36
N HIS A 67 -1.18 0.32 7.05
CA HIS A 67 -1.26 -0.89 6.23
C HIS A 67 0.06 -1.63 6.14
N TYR A 68 1.18 -0.91 6.06
CA TYR A 68 2.50 -1.53 6.17
C TYR A 68 2.69 -2.18 7.55
N GLN A 69 2.47 -1.42 8.62
CA GLN A 69 2.75 -1.86 9.98
C GLN A 69 1.91 -3.08 10.37
N LEU A 70 0.60 -3.01 10.11
CA LEU A 70 -0.34 -4.09 10.40
C LEU A 70 -0.01 -5.35 9.60
N THR A 71 0.20 -5.20 8.29
CA THR A 71 0.52 -6.34 7.42
C THR A 71 1.84 -6.99 7.84
N LYS A 72 2.88 -6.19 8.08
CA LYS A 72 4.19 -6.69 8.55
C LYS A 72 4.06 -7.42 9.88
N TYR A 73 3.36 -6.82 10.85
CA TYR A 73 3.16 -7.41 12.16
C TYR A 73 2.41 -8.74 12.07
N PHE A 74 1.36 -8.80 11.25
CA PHE A 74 0.61 -10.04 10.99
C PHE A 74 1.49 -11.14 10.36
N LEU A 75 2.28 -10.79 9.35
CA LEU A 75 3.18 -11.76 8.70
C LEU A 75 4.27 -12.27 9.65
N GLN A 76 4.76 -11.43 10.57
CA GLN A 76 5.80 -11.79 11.53
C GLN A 76 5.27 -12.54 12.77
N HIS A 77 4.02 -12.28 13.18
CA HIS A 77 3.48 -12.75 14.45
C HIS A 77 2.11 -13.44 14.32
N ARG A 78 1.80 -14.02 13.15
CA ARG A 78 0.51 -14.63 12.80
C ARG A 78 -0.12 -15.46 13.91
N GLU A 79 0.59 -16.45 14.45
CA GLU A 79 0.04 -17.39 15.44
C GLU A 79 -0.30 -16.70 16.76
N LYS A 80 0.57 -15.80 17.22
CA LYS A 80 0.35 -15.02 18.44
C LYS A 80 -0.87 -14.12 18.27
N LEU A 81 -0.93 -13.40 17.15
CA LEU A 81 -2.06 -12.51 16.82
C LEU A 81 -3.39 -13.26 16.80
N LEU A 82 -3.46 -14.39 16.09
CA LEU A 82 -4.69 -15.19 16.02
C LEU A 82 -5.07 -15.76 17.39
N LYS A 83 -4.09 -16.21 18.19
CA LYS A 83 -4.35 -16.67 19.55
C LYS A 83 -4.92 -15.58 20.44
N ASP A 84 -4.35 -14.37 20.38
CA ASP A 84 -4.81 -13.25 21.21
C ASP A 84 -6.18 -12.71 20.72
N LEU A 85 -6.43 -12.69 19.41
CA LEU A 85 -7.70 -12.26 18.82
C LEU A 85 -8.88 -13.20 19.13
N PHE A 86 -8.62 -14.50 19.26
CA PHE A 86 -9.64 -15.53 19.52
C PHE A 86 -9.63 -16.05 20.97
N LYS A 87 -8.95 -15.38 21.90
CA LYS A 87 -9.11 -15.66 23.33
C LYS A 87 -10.47 -15.13 23.78
N GLU A 88 -11.33 -16.03 24.26
CA GLU A 88 -12.48 -15.69 25.09
C GLU A 88 -12.03 -15.03 26.42
#